data_AF-A0A290S9L6-F1
#
_entry.id   AF-A0A290S9L6-F1
#
_cell.length_a   1.000
_cell.length_b   1.000
_cell.length_c   1.000
_cell.angle_alpha   90.00
_cell.angle_beta   90.00
_cell.angle_gamma   90.00
#
_symmetry.space_group_name_H-M   'P 1'
#
loop_
_entity.id
_entity.type
_entity.pdbx_description
1 polymer ?
#
loop_
_entity_poly.entity_id
_entity_poly.type
_entity_poly.pdbx_seq_one_letter_code
_entity_poly.pdbx_strand_id
1 'polypeptide(L)'
;MSKFFFMGKPDIMGKNNSNGFAPNRTAKVGTELHPLTLIVNSAERQSEIEAILEEHSLFASIEVKADVPEDIRELDFALSKSTPQVFDKVPERNAPCVCGSGKKYKKCCG
;
A
#
# COMPACT_ATOMS: atom_id res chain seq x y z
N MET A 1 -55.46 14.98 -0.98
CA MET A 1 -54.37 15.86 -0.54
C MET A 1 -53.11 15.03 -0.42
N SER A 2 -52.06 15.35 -1.16
CA SER A 2 -50.80 14.61 -1.11
C SER A 2 -50.20 14.74 0.30
N LYS A 3 -49.89 13.60 0.91
CA LYS A 3 -49.38 13.46 2.29
C LYS A 3 -48.04 14.16 2.56
N PHE A 4 -47.46 14.84 1.57
CA PHE A 4 -46.13 15.46 1.58
C PHE A 4 -46.13 16.98 1.85
N PHE A 5 -47.31 17.59 2.00
CA PHE A 5 -47.45 19.03 2.22
C PHE A 5 -48.46 19.31 3.33
N PHE A 6 -47.99 19.65 4.52
CA PHE A 6 -48.83 20.16 5.60
C PHE A 6 -48.87 21.70 5.53
N MET A 7 -50.07 22.28 5.41
CA MET A 7 -50.32 23.73 5.31
C MET A 7 -49.47 24.46 4.24
N GLY A 8 -49.29 23.86 3.06
CA GLY A 8 -48.61 24.49 1.93
C GLY A 8 -47.09 24.64 2.09
N LYS A 9 -46.52 24.14 3.19
CA LYS A 9 -45.06 24.01 3.37
C LYS A 9 -44.66 22.58 3.02
N PRO A 10 -43.58 22.37 2.25
CA PRO A 10 -43.03 21.03 2.07
C PRO A 10 -42.60 20.48 3.43
N ASP A 11 -42.95 19.23 3.72
CA ASP A 11 -42.43 18.56 4.93
C ASP A 11 -40.90 18.53 4.86
N ILE A 12 -40.24 19.03 5.91
CA ILE A 12 -38.78 19.01 6.01
C ILE A 12 -38.38 17.55 6.21
N MET A 13 -38.00 16.89 5.13
CA MET A 13 -37.46 15.54 5.15
C MET A 13 -36.34 15.50 6.20
N GLY A 14 -36.41 14.56 7.13
CA GLY A 14 -35.44 14.44 8.22
C GLY A 14 -34.01 14.48 7.67
N LYS A 15 -33.10 15.10 8.41
CA LYS A 15 -31.68 15.14 8.06
C LYS A 15 -31.14 13.71 8.00
N ASN A 16 -30.93 13.15 6.81
CA ASN A 16 -30.29 11.83 6.59
C ASN A 16 -28.78 11.84 6.91
N ASN A 17 -28.33 12.78 7.75
CA ASN A 17 -26.94 13.13 7.97
C ASN A 17 -26.28 12.21 9.00
N SER A 18 -27.01 11.25 9.56
CA SER A 18 -26.47 10.34 10.57
C SER A 18 -25.67 9.23 9.89
N ASN A 19 -24.36 9.46 9.93
CA ASN A 19 -23.28 8.49 9.83
C ASN A 19 -22.91 8.12 8.38
N GLY A 20 -22.02 8.95 7.80
CA GLY A 20 -21.22 8.50 6.67
C GLY A 20 -20.45 7.22 7.03
N PHE A 21 -20.16 6.41 6.02
CA PHE A 21 -19.32 5.21 6.16
C PHE A 21 -17.98 5.59 6.80
N ALA A 22 -17.77 5.17 8.05
CA ALA A 22 -16.53 5.37 8.79
C ALA A 22 -15.86 3.99 8.96
N PRO A 23 -15.12 3.51 7.95
CA PRO A 23 -14.43 2.24 8.08
C PRO A 23 -13.34 2.37 9.14
N ASN A 24 -13.23 1.37 10.01
CA ASN A 24 -12.08 1.23 10.90
C ASN A 24 -10.83 0.99 10.03
N ARG A 25 -10.06 2.05 9.75
CA ARG A 25 -8.85 1.94 8.93
C ARG A 25 -7.79 1.16 9.72
N THR A 26 -7.39 0.01 9.22
CA THR A 26 -6.23 -0.72 9.72
C THR A 26 -4.96 0.08 9.42
N ALA A 27 -4.16 0.37 10.45
CA ALA A 27 -2.87 1.03 10.28
C ALA A 27 -1.88 0.08 9.58
N LYS A 28 -0.95 0.65 8.80
CA LYS A 28 0.08 -0.13 8.13
C LYS A 28 1.17 -0.49 9.15
N VAL A 29 1.63 -1.74 9.12
CA VAL A 29 2.73 -2.21 9.97
C VAL A 29 4.01 -1.42 9.64
N GLY A 30 4.80 -1.10 10.68
CA GLY A 30 5.98 -0.24 10.61
C GLY A 30 5.71 1.25 10.70
N THR A 31 4.49 1.66 11.07
CA THR A 31 4.14 3.06 11.37
C THR A 31 4.08 3.29 12.88
N GLU A 32 4.09 4.55 13.32
CA GLU A 32 3.97 4.90 14.75
C GLU A 32 2.76 4.25 15.44
N LEU A 33 1.64 4.14 14.72
CA LEU A 33 0.40 3.53 15.23
C LEU A 33 0.46 1.99 15.28
N HIS A 34 1.36 1.39 14.52
CA HIS A 34 1.54 -0.06 14.44
C HIS A 34 3.01 -0.40 14.17
N PRO A 35 3.89 -0.34 15.19
CA PRO A 35 5.31 -0.65 15.02
C PRO A 35 5.52 -2.13 14.66
N LEU A 36 6.69 -2.44 14.10
CA LEU A 36 7.16 -3.80 13.85
C LEU A 36 7.56 -4.47 15.17
N THR A 37 7.28 -5.74 15.32
CA THR A 37 7.69 -6.55 16.47
C THR A 37 8.91 -7.37 16.10
N LEU A 38 10.07 -7.06 16.70
CA LEU A 38 11.35 -7.69 16.37
C LEU A 38 11.99 -8.28 17.63
N ILE A 39 12.56 -9.48 17.51
CA ILE A 39 13.31 -10.15 18.58
C ILE A 39 14.74 -10.35 18.11
N VAL A 40 15.69 -9.91 18.93
CA VAL A 40 17.12 -9.87 18.59
C VAL A 40 17.93 -10.52 19.72
N ASN A 41 19.04 -11.18 19.39
CA ASN A 41 19.82 -11.92 20.38
C ASN A 41 20.85 -11.08 21.13
N SER A 42 21.33 -9.99 20.53
CA SER A 42 22.42 -9.18 21.08
C SER A 42 22.18 -7.67 20.92
N ALA A 43 22.86 -6.88 21.75
CA ALA A 43 22.82 -5.42 21.69
C ALA A 43 23.51 -4.86 20.43
N GLU A 44 24.52 -5.55 19.90
CA GLU A 44 25.19 -5.18 18.65
C GLU A 44 24.22 -5.30 17.46
N ARG A 45 23.44 -6.40 17.42
CA ARG A 45 22.41 -6.59 16.39
C ARG A 45 21.26 -5.60 16.52
N GLN A 46 20.94 -5.18 17.74
CA GLN A 46 19.93 -4.14 17.96
C GLN A 46 20.35 -2.81 17.31
N SER A 47 21.59 -2.35 17.50
CA SER A 47 22.03 -1.07 16.92
C SER A 47 22.10 -1.09 15.39
N GLU A 48 22.46 -2.24 14.79
CA GLU A 48 22.38 -2.44 13.35
C GLU A 48 20.95 -2.28 12.83
N ILE A 49 19.98 -2.90 13.51
CA ILE A 49 18.57 -2.85 13.12
C ILE A 49 18.02 -1.44 13.30
N GLU A 50 18.40 -0.73 14.38
CA GLU A 50 18.02 0.66 14.60
C GLU A 50 18.48 1.57 13.44
N ALA A 51 19.72 1.40 12.96
CA ALA A 51 20.21 2.14 11.79
C ALA A 51 19.38 1.86 10.52
N ILE A 52 19.03 0.59 10.27
CA ILE A 52 18.17 0.21 9.12
C ILE A 52 16.78 0.82 9.24
N LEU A 53 16.20 0.84 10.45
CA LEU A 53 14.89 1.43 10.71
C LEU A 53 14.89 2.94 10.46
N GLU A 54 15.95 3.65 10.86
CA GLU A 54 16.14 5.09 10.60
C GLU A 54 16.26 5.37 9.10
N GLU A 55 17.09 4.62 8.38
CA GLU A 55 17.27 4.76 6.93
C GLU A 55 15.96 4.58 6.16
N HIS A 56 15.11 3.65 6.60
CA HIS A 56 13.84 3.34 5.96
C HIS A 56 12.63 4.06 6.56
N SER A 57 12.82 4.92 7.57
CA SER A 57 11.76 5.63 8.30
C SER A 57 10.66 4.69 8.84
N LEU A 58 11.08 3.55 9.40
CA LEU A 58 10.21 2.51 9.96
C LEU A 58 10.26 2.55 11.49
N PHE A 59 9.14 2.25 12.13
CA PHE A 59 9.04 2.15 13.59
C PHE A 59 8.97 0.69 14.04
N ALA A 60 9.76 0.30 15.03
CA ALA A 60 9.76 -1.04 15.61
C ALA A 60 9.88 -1.02 17.14
N SER A 61 9.27 -2.01 17.78
CA SER A 61 9.51 -2.40 19.17
C SER A 61 10.48 -3.59 19.17
N ILE A 62 11.70 -3.37 19.65
CA ILE A 62 12.77 -4.37 19.67
C ILE A 62 12.88 -4.96 21.07
N GLU A 63 12.81 -6.29 21.17
CA GLU A 63 13.09 -7.04 22.40
C GLU A 63 14.39 -7.85 22.26
N VAL A 64 15.32 -7.66 23.20
CA VAL A 64 16.58 -8.42 23.22
C VAL A 64 16.43 -9.67 24.08
N LYS A 65 16.51 -10.86 23.48
CA LYS A 65 16.43 -12.16 24.18
C LYS A 65 17.47 -13.11 23.61
N ALA A 66 18.47 -13.48 24.42
CA ALA A 66 19.53 -14.39 23.99
C ALA A 66 19.10 -15.87 23.92
N ASP A 67 18.04 -16.25 24.64
CA ASP A 67 17.58 -17.65 24.78
C ASP A 67 16.62 -18.10 23.65
N VAL A 68 16.07 -17.16 22.88
CA VAL A 68 15.05 -17.39 21.86
C VAL A 68 15.68 -17.19 20.48
N PRO A 69 15.29 -17.93 19.44
CA PRO A 69 15.74 -17.64 18.08
C PRO A 69 15.33 -16.22 17.62
N GLU A 70 16.20 -15.55 16.87
CA GLU A 70 15.94 -14.22 16.30
C GLU A 70 14.69 -14.24 15.41
N ASP A 71 13.85 -13.21 15.54
CA ASP A 71 12.69 -13.01 14.66
C ASP A 71 12.71 -11.59 14.07
N ILE A 72 13.07 -11.53 12.78
CA ILE A 72 13.24 -10.30 12.00
C ILE A 72 12.34 -10.33 10.74
N ARG A 73 11.43 -11.31 10.65
CA ARG A 73 10.64 -11.57 9.44
C ARG A 73 9.79 -10.38 9.00
N GLU A 74 9.28 -9.62 9.96
CA GLU A 74 8.47 -8.42 9.67
C GLU A 74 9.30 -7.31 9.01
N LEU A 75 10.56 -7.14 9.46
CA LEU A 75 11.49 -6.19 8.85
C LEU A 75 11.87 -6.64 7.43
N ASP A 76 12.21 -7.92 7.25
CA ASP A 76 12.53 -8.47 5.92
C ASP A 76 11.37 -8.27 4.94
N PHE A 77 10.14 -8.53 5.40
CA PHE A 77 8.94 -8.30 4.61
C PHE A 77 8.77 -6.82 4.26
N ALA A 78 8.96 -5.90 5.21
CA ALA A 78 8.87 -4.47 5.00
C ALA A 78 9.90 -3.94 3.98
N LEU A 79 11.09 -4.54 3.94
CA LEU A 79 12.17 -4.22 3.00
C LEU A 79 11.94 -4.83 1.62
N SER A 80 11.34 -6.03 1.54
CA SER A 80 11.06 -6.76 0.30
C SER A 80 9.91 -6.14 -0.53
N LYS A 81 10.12 -4.92 -1.05
CA LYS A 81 9.14 -4.27 -1.94
C LYS A 81 9.18 -4.93 -3.32
N SER A 82 8.05 -5.48 -3.77
CA SER A 82 7.92 -5.97 -5.14
C SER A 82 8.07 -4.81 -6.13
N THR A 83 8.97 -4.95 -7.11
CA THR A 83 9.08 -4.00 -8.21
C THR A 83 8.00 -4.27 -9.25
N PRO A 84 7.35 -3.23 -9.79
CA PRO A 84 6.41 -3.43 -10.89
C PRO A 84 7.16 -3.92 -12.12
N GLN A 85 6.63 -4.93 -12.80
CA GLN A 85 7.14 -5.34 -14.10
C GLN A 85 6.78 -4.27 -15.13
N VAL A 86 7.78 -3.56 -15.63
CA VAL A 86 7.61 -2.55 -16.68
C VAL A 86 7.82 -3.24 -18.02
N PHE A 87 6.81 -3.18 -18.88
CA PHE A 87 6.93 -3.58 -20.28
C PHE A 87 7.18 -2.35 -21.13
N ASP A 88 8.05 -2.48 -22.13
CA ASP A 88 8.24 -1.44 -23.12
C ASP A 88 6.94 -1.18 -23.89
N LYS A 89 6.74 0.07 -24.29
CA LYS A 89 5.59 0.45 -25.11
C LYS A 89 5.66 -0.31 -26.42
N VAL A 90 4.58 -1.01 -26.73
CA VAL A 90 4.39 -1.65 -28.04
C VAL A 90 4.44 -0.58 -29.13
N PRO A 91 5.12 -0.83 -30.28
CA PRO A 91 5.20 0.13 -31.38
C PRO A 91 3.81 0.59 -31.84
N GLU A 92 3.70 1.85 -32.25
CA GLU A 92 2.45 2.38 -32.77
C GLU A 92 2.02 1.63 -34.06
N ARG A 93 0.70 1.48 -34.30
CA ARG A 93 0.16 0.66 -35.40
C ARG A 93 0.83 0.91 -36.77
N ASN A 94 1.24 2.14 -37.08
CA ASN A 94 1.85 2.48 -38.36
C ASN A 94 3.38 2.56 -38.34
N ALA A 95 4.03 2.43 -37.17
CA ALA A 95 5.48 2.44 -37.01
C ALA A 95 6.13 1.20 -37.68
N PRO A 96 7.42 1.25 -38.06
CA PRO A 96 8.13 0.09 -38.57
C PRO A 96 8.14 -1.06 -37.55
N CYS A 97 7.93 -2.28 -38.02
CA CYS A 97 7.93 -3.47 -37.17
C CYS A 97 9.31 -3.72 -36.54
N VAL A 98 9.32 -3.97 -35.22
CA VAL A 98 10.50 -4.39 -34.44
C VAL A 98 11.15 -5.70 -34.93
N CYS A 99 10.43 -6.48 -35.75
CA CYS A 99 10.90 -7.69 -36.39
C CYS A 99 11.83 -7.44 -37.60
N GLY A 100 12.09 -6.18 -37.97
CA GLY A 100 12.99 -5.84 -39.09
C GLY A 100 12.40 -6.06 -40.48
N SER A 101 11.10 -6.37 -40.58
CA SER A 101 10.43 -6.67 -41.86
C SER A 101 10.21 -5.45 -42.77
N GLY A 102 10.52 -4.24 -42.30
CA GLY A 102 10.22 -2.98 -43.00
C GLY A 102 8.72 -2.65 -43.13
N LYS A 103 7.83 -3.54 -42.69
CA LYS A 103 6.37 -3.35 -42.74
C LYS A 103 5.87 -2.57 -41.53
N LYS A 104 4.72 -1.91 -41.67
CA LYS A 104 4.01 -1.28 -40.54
C LYS A 104 3.66 -2.33 -39.48
N TYR A 105 3.75 -1.97 -38.19
CA TYR A 105 3.53 -2.87 -37.06
C TYR A 105 2.19 -3.62 -37.17
N LYS A 106 1.10 -2.90 -37.50
CA LYS A 106 -0.27 -3.44 -37.70
C LYS A 106 -0.45 -4.46 -38.84
N LYS A 107 0.59 -4.69 -39.64
CA LYS A 107 0.59 -5.62 -40.78
C LYS A 107 1.64 -6.71 -40.61
N CYS A 108 2.25 -6.84 -39.43
CA CYS A 108 3.34 -7.78 -39.19
C CYS A 108 3.26 -8.46 -37.81
N CYS A 109 3.64 -7.77 -36.72
CA CYS A 109 3.67 -8.35 -35.37
C CYS A 109 2.52 -7.85 -34.47
N GLY A 110 1.57 -7.10 -35.03
CA GLY A 110 0.32 -6.68 -34.38
C GLY A 110 -0.78 -6.38 -35.39
#